data_AF-A0A7Z9I3G2-F1
#
_entry.id   AF-A0A7Z9I3G2-F1
#
_cell.length_a   1.000
_cell.length_b   1.000
_cell.length_c   1.000
_cell.angle_alpha   90.00
_cell.angle_beta   90.00
_cell.angle_gamma   90.00
#
_symmetry.space_group_name_H-M   'P 1'
#
loop_
_entity.id
_entity.type
_entity.pdbx_description
1 polymer ?
#
loop_
_entity_poly.entity_id
_entity_poly.type
_entity_poly.pdbx_seq_one_letter_code
_entity_poly.pdbx_strand_id
1 'polypeptide(L)' 'MTCKPTVLVTRTLPDAVEDRLKQDYNVRLNPDDALYSPDE' A
#
# COMPACT_ATOMS: atom_id res chain seq x y z
N MET A 1 -22.77 10.56 0.65
CA MET A 1 -21.33 10.66 0.31
C MET A 1 -20.67 9.33 0.65
N THR A 2 -20.48 8.46 -0.34
CA THR A 2 -19.72 7.21 -0.16
C THR A 2 -18.23 7.56 -0.20
N CYS A 3 -17.65 7.83 0.98
CA CYS A 3 -16.20 7.93 1.09
C CYS A 3 -15.59 6.55 0.85
N LYS A 4 -14.65 6.45 -0.10
CA LYS A 4 -13.89 5.21 -0.32
C LYS A 4 -13.17 4.84 0.98
N PRO A 5 -13.13 3.55 1.37
CA PRO A 5 -12.41 3.14 2.57
C PRO A 5 -10.93 3.50 2.43
N THR A 6 -10.30 3.90 3.54
CA THR A 6 -8.86 4.15 3.57
C THR A 6 -8.13 2.85 3.89
N VAL A 7 -7.14 2.51 3.07
CA VAL A 7 -6.35 1.28 3.22
C VAL A 7 -4.89 1.67 3.39
N LEU A 8 -4.25 1.18 4.45
CA LEU A 8 -2.81 1.30 4.67
C LEU A 8 -2.12 0.02 4.20
N VAL A 9 -1.24 0.14 3.22
CA VAL A 9 -0.43 -0.94 2.69
C VAL A 9 0.94 -0.87 3.35
N THR A 10 1.26 -1.88 4.15
CA THR A 10 2.49 -1.90 4.96
C THR A 10 3.68 -2.55 4.26
N ARG A 11 3.44 -3.28 3.16
CA ARG A 11 4.47 -3.95 2.35
C ARG A 11 4.24 -3.74 0.86
N THR A 12 5.31 -3.74 0.06
CA THR A 12 5.24 -3.67 -1.39
C THR A 12 4.40 -4.83 -1.94
N LEU A 13 3.38 -4.49 -2.72
CA LEU A 13 2.51 -5.45 -3.41
C LEU A 13 2.86 -5.46 -4.92
N PRO A 14 2.46 -6.48 -5.67
CA PRO A 14 2.58 -6.46 -7.12
C PRO A 14 1.83 -5.27 -7.73
N ASP A 15 2.37 -4.66 -8.79
CA ASP A 15 1.80 -3.51 -9.50
C ASP A 15 0.29 -3.66 -9.79
N ALA A 16 -0.12 -4.84 -10.27
CA ALA A 16 -1.52 -5.12 -10.60
C ALA A 16 -2.47 -5.00 -9.39
N VAL A 17 -1.97 -5.25 -8.19
CA VAL A 17 -2.73 -5.12 -6.94
C VAL A 17 -2.76 -3.67 -6.48
N GLU A 18 -1.65 -2.94 -6.58
CA GLU A 18 -1.59 -1.53 -6.21
C GLU A 18 -2.48 -0.66 -7.11
N ASP A 19 -2.52 -0.95 -8.41
CA ASP A 19 -3.37 -0.25 -9.37
C ASP A 19 -4.86 -0.45 -9.05
N ARG A 20 -5.24 -1.69 -8.72
CA ARG A 20 -6.60 -2.00 -8.26
C ARG A 20 -6.93 -1.27 -6.95
N LEU A 21 -6.01 -1.25 -6.00
CA LEU A 21 -6.21 -0.58 -4.73
C LEU A 21 -6.41 0.93 -4.91
N LYS A 22 -5.64 1.59 -5.78
CA LYS A 22 -5.80 3.02 -6.10
C LYS A 22 -7.16 3.33 -6.75
N GLN A 23 -7.68 2.38 -7.53
CA GLN A 23 -8.98 2.53 -8.18
C GLN A 23 -10.14 2.44 -7.18
N ASP A 24 -10.10 1.46 -6.28
CA ASP A 24 -11.23 1.10 -5.41
C ASP A 24 -11.17 1.77 -4.01
N TYR A 25 -9.98 2.18 -3.55
CA TYR A 25 -9.73 2.66 -2.19
C TYR A 25 -8.92 3.96 -2.14
N ASN A 26 -8.93 4.63 -0.99
CA ASN A 26 -7.98 5.70 -0.69
C ASN A 26 -6.72 5.07 -0.08
N VAL A 27 -5.74 4.76 -0.92
CA VAL A 27 -4.54 4.01 -0.53
C VAL A 27 -3.50 4.91 0.11
N ARG A 28 -2.90 4.44 1.19
CA ARG A 28 -1.64 4.95 1.74
C ARG A 28 -0.60 3.85 1.66
N LEU A 29 0.44 4.08 0.86
CA LEU A 29 1.61 3.21 0.80
C LEU A 29 2.57 3.59 1.92
N ASN A 30 3.17 2.60 2.57
CA ASN A 30 4.23 2.84 3.55
C ASN A 30 5.54 3.17 2.82
N PRO A 31 6.05 4.42 2.89
CA PRO A 31 7.33 4.78 2.27
C PRO A 31 8.53 4.14 3.00
N ASP A 32 8.31 3.66 4.22
CA ASP A 32 9.29 2.98 5.08
C ASP A 32 9.31 1.46 4.85
N ASP A 33 8.65 0.96 3.80
CA ASP A 33 8.76 -0.45 3.41
C ASP A 33 10.15 -0.73 2.85
N ALA A 34 11.09 -1.00 3.75
CA ALA A 34 12.42 -1.48 3.44
C ALA A 34 12.55 -2.92 3.95
N LEU A 35 13.17 -3.77 3.13
CA LEU A 35 13.66 -5.05 3.60
C LEU A 35 14.79 -4.77 4.59
N TYR A 36 14.56 -5.04 5.88
CA TYR A 36 15.62 -5.07 6.86
C TYR A 36 16.71 -6.01 6.36
N SER A 37 17.91 -5.45 6.20
CA SER A 37 19.07 -6.27 5.93
C SER A 37 19.38 -7.09 7.18
N PRO A 38 20.00 -8.28 7.06
CA PRO A 38 20.32 -9.12 8.22
C PRO A 38 21.27 -8.47 9.25
N ASP A 39 21.82 -7.30 8.93
CA ASP A 39 22.72 -6.50 9.79
C ASP A 39 21.96 -5.40 10.57
N GLU A 40 20.65 -5.23 10.35
CA GLU A 40 19.78 -4.23 11.00
C GLU A 40 18.73 -4.85 11.94
#